data_AF-A0A5U7LZ06-F1
#
_entry.id   AF-A0A5U7LZ06-F1
#
_cell.length_a   1.000
_cell.length_b   1.000
_cell.length_c   1.000
_cell.angle_alpha   90.00
_cell.angle_beta   90.00
_cell.angle_gamma   90.00
#
_symmetry.space_group_name_H-M   'P 1'
#
loop_
_entity.id
_entity.type
_entity.pdbx_description
1 polymer ?
#
loop_
_entity_poly.entity_id
_entity_poly.type
_entity_poly.pdbx_seq_one_letter_code
_entity_poly.pdbx_strand_id
1 'polypeptide(L)'
;MRGIVCKLALTGGGGMAYSSELLCSIPGISHGFLNVKESACFDRGPFAEINQVHGNELVFFKSKLPHRPNADAAFTDKNNLGLGVITADCLPLLMASSDGKCICVAHGGWKGIASGIIQKCILEFEKTT
;
A
#
# COMPACT_ATOMS: atom_id res chain seq x y z
N MET A 1 16.00 4.27 -13.46
CA MET A 1 14.62 3.72 -13.49
C MET A 1 13.70 4.68 -12.76
N ARG A 2 12.56 5.03 -13.36
CA ARG A 2 11.60 5.99 -12.80
C ARG A 2 10.60 5.20 -11.95
N GLY A 3 10.75 5.23 -10.63
CA GLY A 3 9.85 4.53 -9.72
C GLY A 3 8.60 5.34 -9.41
N ILE A 4 7.42 4.72 -9.50
CA ILE A 4 6.18 5.24 -8.90
C ILE A 4 6.12 4.69 -7.47
N VAL A 5 5.83 5.56 -6.50
CA VAL A 5 5.60 5.14 -5.11
C VAL A 5 4.14 5.33 -4.76
N CYS A 6 3.48 4.23 -4.44
CA CYS A 6 2.05 4.22 -4.15
C CYS A 6 1.87 4.14 -2.65
N LYS A 7 1.08 5.04 -2.10
CA LYS A 7 0.96 5.23 -0.65
C LYS A 7 -0.50 5.25 -0.25
N LEU A 8 -0.76 4.66 0.91
CA LEU A 8 -2.07 4.60 1.53
C LEU A 8 -1.90 4.77 3.03
N ALA A 9 -2.59 5.72 3.63
CA ALA A 9 -2.55 6.03 5.05
C ALA A 9 -3.95 6.36 5.55
N LEU A 10 -4.18 6.07 6.83
CA LEU A 10 -5.39 6.49 7.53
C LEU A 10 -5.12 7.87 8.16
N THR A 11 -5.90 8.87 7.72
CA THR A 11 -5.92 10.32 8.05
C THR A 11 -5.11 11.30 7.18
N GLY A 12 -5.77 12.42 6.83
CA GLY A 12 -5.17 13.76 6.61
C GLY A 12 -4.67 14.10 5.22
N GLY A 13 -5.33 15.06 4.56
CA GLY A 13 -5.11 15.46 3.17
C GLY A 13 -3.81 16.19 2.85
N GLY A 14 -3.37 15.97 1.60
CA GLY A 14 -2.34 16.72 0.89
C GLY A 14 -2.46 16.37 -0.60
N GLY A 15 -2.57 17.37 -1.48
CA GLY A 15 -2.78 17.15 -2.91
C GLY A 15 -1.61 16.38 -3.53
N MET A 16 -1.88 15.16 -4.01
CA MET A 16 -0.94 14.31 -4.76
C MET A 16 -1.31 14.34 -6.25
N ALA A 17 -0.31 14.28 -7.14
CA ALA A 17 -0.52 14.46 -8.58
C ALA A 17 -1.44 13.43 -9.24
N TYR A 18 -1.53 12.22 -8.66
CA TYR A 18 -2.46 11.18 -9.11
C TYR A 18 -3.15 10.53 -7.93
N SER A 19 -4.48 10.59 -7.93
CA SER A 19 -5.35 9.99 -6.91
C SER A 19 -6.50 9.24 -7.60
N SER A 20 -7.07 8.29 -6.86
CA SER A 20 -8.28 7.56 -7.26
C SER A 20 -9.54 8.19 -6.66
N GLU A 21 -10.54 8.49 -7.48
CA GLU A 21 -11.87 8.95 -7.02
C GLU A 21 -12.55 7.94 -6.09
N LEU A 22 -12.39 6.63 -6.38
CA LEU A 22 -12.95 5.56 -5.55
C LEU A 22 -12.38 5.60 -4.13
N LEU A 23 -11.07 5.76 -3.99
CA LEU A 23 -10.44 5.84 -2.66
C LEU A 23 -10.70 7.20 -1.99
N CYS A 24 -10.82 8.29 -2.77
CA CYS A 24 -11.22 9.60 -2.25
C CYS A 24 -12.63 9.58 -1.64
N SER A 25 -13.50 8.67 -2.10
CA SER A 25 -14.86 8.55 -1.57
C SER A 25 -14.93 7.86 -0.19
N ILE A 26 -13.84 7.25 0.28
CA ILE A 26 -13.80 6.53 1.56
C ILE A 26 -13.30 7.49 2.66
N PRO A 27 -14.13 7.86 3.65
CA PRO A 27 -13.71 8.77 4.72
C PRO A 27 -12.51 8.23 5.49
N GLY A 28 -11.54 9.11 5.76
CA GLY A 28 -10.35 8.76 6.53
C GLY A 28 -9.21 8.13 5.72
N ILE A 29 -9.40 7.87 4.42
CA ILE A 29 -8.35 7.36 3.54
C ILE A 29 -7.57 8.52 2.90
N SER A 30 -6.24 8.47 3.03
CA SER A 30 -5.29 9.34 2.35
C SER A 30 -4.41 8.48 1.44
N HIS A 31 -4.37 8.77 0.15
CA HIS A 31 -3.65 7.96 -0.83
C HIS A 31 -3.09 8.77 -1.98
N GLY A 32 -2.16 8.15 -2.70
CA GLY A 32 -1.85 8.58 -4.05
C GLY A 32 -0.67 7.84 -4.67
N PHE A 33 -0.51 8.14 -5.96
CA PHE A 33 0.52 7.58 -6.82
C PHE A 33 1.54 8.69 -7.09
N LEU A 34 2.73 8.55 -6.53
CA LEU A 34 3.77 9.56 -6.58
C LEU A 34 4.79 9.27 -7.66
N ASN A 35 5.25 10.31 -8.35
CA ASN A 35 6.47 10.23 -9.14
C ASN A 35 7.72 10.33 -8.25
N VAL A 36 8.91 10.18 -8.86
CA VAL A 36 10.20 10.19 -8.14
C VAL A 36 10.43 11.47 -7.33
N LYS A 37 10.08 12.65 -7.87
CA LYS A 37 10.30 13.92 -7.19
C LYS A 37 9.40 14.06 -5.97
N GLU A 38 8.12 13.74 -6.13
CA GLU A 38 7.15 13.79 -5.04
C GLU A 38 7.49 12.77 -3.94
N SER A 39 7.92 11.57 -4.33
CA SER A 39 8.33 10.54 -3.38
C SER A 39 9.57 10.94 -2.58
N ALA A 40 10.49 11.70 -3.17
CA ALA A 40 11.71 12.17 -2.50
C ALA A 40 11.43 13.17 -1.37
N CYS A 41 10.41 14.01 -1.52
CA CYS A 41 10.03 15.03 -0.52
C CYS A 41 8.97 14.55 0.47
N PHE A 42 8.47 13.33 0.33
CA PHE A 42 7.37 12.82 1.15
C PHE A 42 7.86 12.27 2.49
N ASP A 43 7.14 12.60 3.57
CA ASP A 43 7.43 12.08 4.90
C ASP A 43 7.16 10.57 5.03
N ARG A 44 8.23 9.77 5.12
CA ARG A 44 8.14 8.32 5.37
C ARG A 44 7.97 7.97 6.85
N GLY A 45 7.98 8.97 7.74
CA GLY A 45 7.81 8.87 9.18
C GLY A 45 6.67 7.96 9.64
N PRO A 46 5.50 7.91 9.00
CA PRO A 46 4.40 7.02 9.40
C PRO A 46 4.35 5.66 8.66
N PHE A 47 5.22 5.38 7.69
CA PHE A 47 5.07 4.20 6.82
C PHE A 47 5.74 2.93 7.35
N ALA A 48 5.03 1.81 7.30
CA ALA A 48 5.60 0.47 7.43
C ALA A 48 6.09 0.00 6.06
N GLU A 49 7.31 -0.54 6.02
CA GLU A 49 8.01 -0.85 4.77
C GLU A 49 8.28 -2.35 4.64
N ILE A 50 8.15 -2.85 3.41
CA ILE A 50 8.47 -4.23 3.02
C ILE A 50 9.67 -4.23 2.06
N ASN A 51 10.36 -5.37 1.96
CA ASN A 51 11.35 -5.63 0.94
C ASN A 51 10.67 -6.42 -0.20
N GLN A 52 10.45 -5.77 -1.34
CA GLN A 52 9.73 -6.34 -2.48
C GLN A 52 10.60 -7.37 -3.22
N VAL A 53 10.12 -8.62 -3.29
CA VAL A 53 10.88 -9.76 -3.83
C VAL A 53 10.20 -10.41 -5.04
N HIS A 54 9.17 -9.77 -5.59
CA HIS A 54 8.36 -10.26 -6.71
C HIS A 54 7.69 -11.62 -6.43
N GLY A 55 7.38 -11.88 -5.15
CA GLY A 55 6.63 -13.04 -4.67
C GLY A 55 5.15 -12.71 -4.44
N ASN A 56 4.51 -13.52 -3.59
CA ASN A 56 3.11 -13.37 -3.20
C ASN A 56 2.93 -13.30 -1.67
N GLU A 57 3.95 -12.89 -0.93
CA GLU A 57 3.84 -12.77 0.52
C GLU A 57 3.18 -11.45 0.94
N LEU A 58 2.31 -11.55 1.95
CA LEU A 58 1.57 -10.44 2.53
C LEU A 58 1.92 -10.33 4.01
N VAL A 59 2.22 -9.12 4.48
CA VAL A 59 2.50 -8.83 5.89
C VAL A 59 1.40 -7.99 6.50
N PHE A 60 0.80 -8.47 7.58
CA PHE A 60 -0.11 -7.68 8.42
C PHE A 60 0.69 -6.90 9.47
N PHE A 61 0.81 -5.59 9.28
CA PHE A 61 1.42 -4.70 10.27
C PHE A 61 0.43 -4.26 11.35
N LYS A 62 0.78 -4.50 12.62
CA LYS A 62 0.14 -3.88 13.80
C LYS A 62 0.93 -2.69 14.34
N SER A 63 2.17 -2.52 13.89
CA SER A 63 3.08 -1.42 14.17
C SER A 63 4.24 -1.48 13.17
N LYS A 64 5.12 -0.47 13.16
CA LYS A 64 6.35 -0.53 12.38
C LYS A 64 7.29 -1.62 12.91
N LEU A 65 8.01 -2.25 12.00
CA LEU A 65 9.08 -3.21 12.33
C LEU A 65 10.45 -2.54 12.19
N PRO A 66 11.47 -2.98 12.96
CA PRO A 66 12.84 -2.46 12.85
C PRO A 66 13.55 -2.91 11.56
N HIS A 67 12.97 -3.86 10.83
CA HIS A 67 13.48 -4.37 9.56
C HIS A 67 12.35 -4.47 8.53
N ARG A 68 12.72 -4.58 7.25
CA ARG A 68 11.78 -4.74 6.14
C ARG A 68 11.59 -6.23 5.83
N PRO A 69 10.45 -6.86 6.18
CA PRO A 69 10.21 -8.25 5.84
C PRO A 69 10.09 -8.44 4.32
N ASN A 70 10.52 -9.59 3.82
CA ASN A 70 10.35 -9.95 2.41
C ASN A 70 8.87 -10.18 2.13
N ALA A 71 8.27 -9.32 1.32
CA ALA A 71 6.86 -9.37 0.96
C ALA A 71 6.59 -8.48 -0.25
N ASP A 72 5.46 -8.74 -0.91
CA ASP A 72 4.98 -7.94 -2.03
C ASP A 72 3.58 -7.36 -1.77
N ALA A 73 3.00 -7.63 -0.61
CA ALA A 73 1.83 -6.91 -0.10
C ALA A 73 1.98 -6.58 1.39
N ALA A 74 1.30 -5.52 1.80
CA ALA A 74 1.19 -5.12 3.20
C ALA A 74 -0.27 -4.78 3.53
N PHE A 75 -0.70 -5.08 4.75
CA PHE A 75 -2.04 -4.85 5.26
C PHE A 75 -1.96 -4.22 6.65
N THR A 76 -2.90 -3.33 6.99
CA THR A 76 -3.07 -2.84 8.36
C THR A 76 -4.50 -2.39 8.67
N ASP A 77 -4.87 -2.54 9.95
CA ASP A 77 -6.08 -2.02 10.59
C ASP A 77 -5.75 -0.86 11.55
N LYS A 78 -4.52 -0.31 11.49
CA LYS A 78 -4.03 0.69 12.43
C LYS A 78 -4.04 2.09 11.82
N ASN A 79 -4.72 2.99 12.51
CA ASN A 79 -4.67 4.42 12.25
C ASN A 79 -3.22 4.94 12.38
N ASN A 80 -2.89 5.98 11.61
CA ASN A 80 -1.57 6.62 11.60
C ASN A 80 -0.40 5.72 11.17
N LEU A 81 -0.68 4.53 10.61
CA LEU A 81 0.32 3.66 10.00
C LEU A 81 0.09 3.64 8.48
N GLY A 82 1.02 4.23 7.73
CA GLY A 82 0.99 4.23 6.27
C GLY A 82 1.57 2.94 5.69
N LEU A 83 1.09 2.56 4.51
CA LEU A 83 1.62 1.45 3.71
C LEU A 83 2.01 1.93 2.33
N GLY A 84 3.08 1.37 1.76
CA GLY A 84 3.42 1.69 0.38
C GLY A 84 4.24 0.64 -0.34
N VAL A 85 4.20 0.72 -1.66
CA VAL A 85 5.00 -0.08 -2.59
C VAL A 85 5.67 0.81 -3.62
N ILE A 86 6.81 0.36 -4.11
CA ILE A 86 7.55 1.02 -5.18
C ILE A 86 7.42 0.17 -6.43
N THR A 87 7.18 0.80 -7.57
CA THR A 87 7.12 0.08 -8.84
C THR A 87 7.87 0.81 -9.94
N ALA A 88 8.44 0.05 -10.87
CA ALA A 88 8.78 0.49 -12.21
C ALA A 88 8.28 -0.62 -13.15
N ASP A 89 7.20 -0.35 -13.88
CA ASP A 89 6.47 -1.26 -14.80
C ASP A 89 5.52 -2.28 -14.14
N CYS A 90 5.78 -2.77 -12.92
CA CYS A 90 4.85 -3.66 -12.21
C CYS A 90 3.55 -2.94 -11.81
N LEU A 91 2.44 -3.66 -11.64
CA LEU A 91 1.14 -3.09 -11.28
C LEU A 91 1.12 -2.71 -9.79
N PRO A 92 0.97 -1.43 -9.41
CA PRO A 92 0.69 -1.09 -8.03
C PRO A 92 -0.80 -1.19 -7.73
N LEU A 93 -1.16 -1.81 -6.60
CA LEU A 93 -2.54 -1.84 -6.10
C LEU A 93 -2.62 -1.13 -4.76
N LEU A 94 -3.60 -0.23 -4.63
CA LEU A 94 -4.02 0.40 -3.38
C LEU A 94 -5.46 -0.01 -3.11
N MET A 95 -5.74 -0.56 -1.93
CA MET A 95 -7.03 -1.12 -1.55
C MET A 95 -7.40 -0.66 -0.14
N ALA A 96 -8.66 -0.33 0.09
CA ALA A 96 -9.18 0.01 1.40
C ALA A 96 -10.54 -0.66 1.61
N SER A 97 -10.89 -0.94 2.86
CA SER A 97 -12.26 -1.36 3.19
C SER A 97 -13.22 -0.20 3.02
N SER A 98 -14.48 -0.49 2.67
CA SER A 98 -15.51 0.53 2.44
C SER A 98 -15.84 1.35 3.69
N ASP A 99 -15.60 0.79 4.88
CA ASP A 99 -15.76 1.48 6.17
C ASP A 99 -14.51 2.26 6.60
N GLY A 100 -13.44 2.26 5.79
CA GLY A 100 -12.21 3.00 6.03
C GLY A 100 -11.38 2.50 7.22
N LYS A 101 -11.62 1.29 7.74
CA LYS A 101 -10.87 0.75 8.89
C LYS A 101 -9.60 -0.01 8.52
N CYS A 102 -9.56 -0.56 7.31
CA CYS A 102 -8.45 -1.40 6.86
C CYS A 102 -7.90 -0.88 5.53
N ILE A 103 -6.59 -0.99 5.37
CA ILE A 103 -5.89 -0.64 4.14
C ILE A 103 -4.90 -1.73 3.75
N CYS A 104 -4.69 -1.85 2.44
CA CYS A 104 -3.76 -2.79 1.85
C CYS A 104 -3.09 -2.20 0.62
N VAL A 105 -1.82 -2.53 0.43
CA VAL A 105 -1.05 -2.20 -0.76
C VAL A 105 -0.40 -3.46 -1.30
N ALA A 106 -0.31 -3.58 -2.62
CA ALA A 106 0.37 -4.70 -3.26
C ALA A 106 1.19 -4.27 -4.48
N HIS A 107 2.33 -4.95 -4.65
CA HIS A 107 3.20 -4.90 -5.79
C HIS A 107 2.91 -6.12 -6.69
N GLY A 108 2.11 -5.89 -7.72
CA GLY A 108 1.70 -6.88 -8.70
C GLY A 108 2.69 -7.01 -9.85
N GLY A 109 3.86 -7.60 -9.60
CA GLY A 109 4.68 -8.13 -10.68
C GLY A 109 4.03 -9.37 -11.32
N TRP A 110 4.41 -9.73 -12.54
CA TRP A 110 3.81 -10.88 -13.25
C TRP A 110 3.85 -12.18 -12.44
N LYS A 111 4.95 -12.44 -11.72
CA LYS A 111 5.10 -13.61 -10.83
C LYS A 111 4.15 -13.54 -9.64
N GLY A 112 4.09 -12.40 -8.96
CA GLY A 112 3.23 -12.22 -7.80
C GLY A 112 1.76 -12.36 -8.14
N ILE A 113 1.34 -11.79 -9.29
CA ILE A 113 -0.02 -11.93 -9.81
C ILE A 113 -0.33 -13.39 -10.14
N ALA A 114 0.54 -14.08 -10.88
CA ALA A 114 0.35 -15.49 -11.22
C ALA A 114 0.29 -16.40 -9.98
N SER A 115 1.03 -16.04 -8.93
CA SER A 115 1.04 -16.73 -7.63
C SER A 115 -0.07 -16.28 -6.67
N GLY A 116 -0.99 -15.43 -7.11
CA GLY A 116 -2.22 -15.11 -6.37
C GLY A 116 -2.11 -14.00 -5.31
N ILE A 117 -1.20 -13.02 -5.47
CA ILE A 117 -1.05 -11.91 -4.50
C ILE A 117 -2.34 -11.11 -4.32
N ILE A 118 -3.14 -10.92 -5.37
CA ILE A 118 -4.39 -10.16 -5.32
C ILE A 118 -5.42 -10.92 -4.47
N GLN A 119 -5.57 -12.23 -4.70
CA GLN A 119 -6.45 -13.10 -3.93
C GLN A 119 -6.05 -13.10 -2.45
N LYS A 120 -4.76 -13.17 -2.16
CA LYS A 120 -4.23 -13.11 -0.78
C LYS A 120 -4.61 -11.80 -0.08
N CYS A 121 -4.58 -10.67 -0.79
CA CYS A 121 -5.01 -9.38 -0.24
C CYS A 121 -6.51 -9.35 0.06
N ILE A 122 -7.35 -9.82 -0.88
CA ILE A 122 -8.82 -9.85 -0.71
C ILE A 122 -9.22 -10.74 0.48
N LEU A 123 -8.63 -11.93 0.59
CA LEU A 123 -8.86 -12.85 1.71
C LEU A 123 -8.50 -12.23 3.07
N GLU A 124 -7.55 -11.28 3.13
CA GLU A 124 -7.19 -10.62 4.38
C GLU A 124 -8.25 -9.60 4.82
N PHE A 125 -8.90 -8.91 3.88
CA PHE A 125 -10.06 -8.06 4.19
C PHE A 125 -11.21 -8.89 4.75
N GLU A 126 -11.48 -10.06 4.18
CA GLU A 126 -12.57 -10.95 4.64
C GLU A 126 -12.38 -11.46 6.07
N LYS A 127 -11.14 -11.65 6.53
CA LYS A 127 -10.85 -12.05 7.92
C LYS A 127 -11.03 -10.93 8.94
N THR A 128 -10.97 -9.67 8.50
CA THR A 128 -10.94 -8.49 9.36
C THR A 128 -12.31 -7.78 9.41
N THR A 129 -13.28 -8.27 8.63
CA THR A 129 -14.67 -7.81 8.59
C THR A 129 -15.53 -8.64 9.55
#